data_AF-A0A2N7JIS1-F1
#
_entry.id   AF-A0A2N7JIS1-F1
#
_cell.length_a   1.000
_cell.length_b   1.000
_cell.length_c   1.000
_cell.angle_alpha   90.00
_cell.angle_beta   90.00
_cell.angle_gamma   90.00
#
_symmetry.space_group_name_H-M   'P 1'
#
loop_
_entity.id
_entity.type
_entity.pdbx_description
1 polymer ?
#
loop_
_entity_poly.entity_id
_entity_poly.type
_entity_poly.pdbx_seq_one_letter_code
_entity_poly.pdbx_strand_id
1 'polypeptide(L)'
;MHKPLWSDTSSGFVGLEHALQNFSYTVMNGHEHTYYYEEKKGRDYIQLATTGGALTPSSRGFHMDHIMWVSIDDKEPKIINLKLEGLMDKYGKPILTTIADE
;
A
#
# COMPACT_ATOMS: atom_id res chain seq x y z
N MET A 1 7.74 2.15 6.72
CA MET A 1 8.10 3.51 7.20
C MET A 1 6.95 4.46 6.89
N HIS A 2 6.98 5.73 7.33
CA HIS A 2 5.90 6.67 6.96
C HIS A 2 6.09 7.22 5.53
N LYS A 3 7.19 7.94 5.26
CA LYS A 3 7.50 8.52 3.95
C LYS A 3 8.14 7.51 2.98
N PRO A 4 8.01 7.69 1.65
CA PRO A 4 8.74 6.92 0.63
C PRO A 4 10.22 7.34 0.55
N LEU A 5 11.01 7.08 1.61
CA LEU A 5 12.45 7.40 1.59
C LEU A 5 13.20 6.71 0.43
N TRP A 6 12.69 5.58 -0.05
CA TRP A 6 13.25 4.86 -1.19
C TRP A 6 13.21 5.61 -2.53
N SER A 7 12.35 6.62 -2.68
CA SER A 7 12.30 7.49 -3.87
C SER A 7 13.08 8.79 -3.71
N ASP A 8 13.60 9.06 -2.51
CA ASP A 8 14.45 10.20 -2.21
C ASP A 8 15.92 9.75 -2.09
N THR A 9 16.75 10.17 -3.04
CA THR A 9 18.18 9.83 -3.08
C THR A 9 18.98 10.49 -1.95
N SER A 10 18.47 11.55 -1.32
CA SER A 10 19.11 12.23 -0.19
C SER A 10 18.82 11.57 1.17
N SER A 11 17.82 10.69 1.24
CA SER A 11 17.35 10.04 2.48
C SER A 11 18.33 9.05 3.12
N GLY A 12 19.39 8.65 2.40
CA GLY A 12 20.30 7.59 2.80
C GLY A 12 19.75 6.16 2.64
N PHE A 13 18.53 5.96 2.13
CA PHE A 13 17.87 4.65 2.05
C PHE A 13 18.68 3.59 1.29
N VAL A 14 19.51 3.99 0.32
CA VAL A 14 20.43 3.10 -0.43
C VAL A 14 21.38 2.33 0.49
N GLY A 15 21.79 2.91 1.62
CA GLY A 15 22.59 2.23 2.63
C GLY A 15 21.85 1.06 3.31
N LEU A 16 20.53 1.20 3.52
CA LEU A 16 19.67 0.14 4.04
C LEU A 16 19.42 -0.94 2.99
N GLU A 17 19.19 -0.57 1.73
CA GLU A 17 19.08 -1.54 0.62
C GLU A 17 20.34 -2.43 0.50
N HIS A 18 21.52 -1.83 0.66
CA HIS A 18 22.79 -2.54 0.64
C HIS A 18 23.01 -3.42 1.88
N ALA A 19 22.66 -2.93 3.08
CA ALA A 19 22.73 -3.73 4.30
C ALA A 19 21.79 -4.95 4.27
N LEU A 20 20.63 -4.82 3.60
CA LEU A 20 19.62 -5.88 3.48
C LEU A 20 19.76 -6.75 2.22
N GLN A 21 20.78 -6.56 1.37
CA GLN A 21 20.86 -7.19 0.04
C GLN A 21 20.75 -8.73 0.04
N ASN A 22 21.25 -9.38 1.09
CA ASN A 22 21.24 -10.84 1.26
C ASN A 22 19.96 -11.38 1.94
N PHE A 23 19.00 -10.51 2.27
CA PHE A 23 17.74 -10.86 2.92
C PHE A 23 16.55 -10.66 1.97
N SER A 24 15.51 -11.48 2.14
CA SER A 24 14.20 -11.21 1.55
C SER A 24 13.49 -10.14 2.37
N TYR A 25 12.96 -9.10 1.71
CA TYR A 25 12.24 -8.01 2.38
C TYR A 25 11.24 -7.34 1.43
N THR A 26 10.19 -6.77 2.00
CA THR A 26 9.21 -5.91 1.33
C THR A 26 9.28 -4.52 1.97
N VAL A 27 9.33 -3.47 1.16
CA VAL A 27 9.37 -2.08 1.64
C VAL A 27 7.98 -1.50 1.60
N MET A 28 7.45 -1.07 2.76
CA MET A 28 6.12 -0.46 2.85
C MET A 28 6.17 1.00 3.32
N ASN A 29 5.36 1.88 2.71
CA ASN A 29 5.16 3.26 3.16
C ASN A 29 3.73 3.80 2.94
N GLY A 30 3.47 5.01 3.43
CA GLY A 30 2.26 5.79 3.15
C GLY A 30 2.66 7.21 2.72
N HIS A 31 2.21 8.23 3.47
CA HIS A 31 2.47 9.67 3.26
C HIS A 31 1.76 10.30 2.05
N GLU A 32 1.87 9.69 0.86
CA GLU A 32 1.38 10.32 -0.38
C GLU A 32 -0.15 10.22 -0.59
N HIS A 33 -0.82 9.34 0.15
CA HIS A 33 -2.25 9.02 0.01
C HIS A 33 -2.66 8.46 -1.38
N THR A 34 -1.71 7.89 -2.13
CA THR A 34 -1.97 7.13 -3.37
C THR A 34 -1.28 5.77 -3.33
N TYR A 35 -1.99 4.72 -3.73
CA TYR A 35 -1.44 3.36 -3.71
C TYR A 35 -0.47 3.21 -4.88
N TYR A 36 0.72 2.69 -4.61
CA TYR A 36 1.69 2.45 -5.66
C TYR A 36 2.52 1.20 -5.40
N TYR A 37 2.93 0.55 -6.48
CA TYR A 37 3.81 -0.61 -6.47
C TYR A 37 4.91 -0.42 -7.52
N GLU A 38 6.16 -0.66 -7.13
CA GLU A 38 7.26 -0.99 -8.04
C GLU A 38 8.03 -2.20 -7.52
N GLU A 39 8.56 -3.02 -8.44
CA GLU A 39 9.61 -3.97 -8.10
C GLU A 39 10.96 -3.30 -8.32
N LYS A 40 11.87 -3.38 -7.34
CA LYS A 40 13.19 -2.77 -7.42
C LYS A 40 14.22 -3.67 -6.76
N LYS A 41 15.23 -4.09 -7.53
CA LYS A 41 16.27 -5.06 -7.12
C LYS A 41 15.70 -6.43 -6.71
N GLY A 42 14.60 -6.89 -7.32
CA GLY A 42 13.95 -8.16 -6.95
C GLY A 42 13.32 -8.12 -5.56
N ARG A 43 12.73 -6.98 -5.18
CA ARG A 43 12.05 -6.73 -3.90
C ARG A 43 10.85 -5.81 -4.13
N ASP A 44 9.79 -6.02 -3.37
CA ASP A 44 8.56 -5.24 -3.49
C ASP A 44 8.68 -3.87 -2.79
N TYR A 45 8.24 -2.81 -3.46
CA TYR A 45 8.08 -1.48 -2.87
C TYR A 45 6.62 -1.07 -2.97
N ILE A 46 5.91 -1.12 -1.85
CA ILE A 46 4.46 -0.92 -1.78
C ILE A 46 4.12 0.31 -0.94
N GLN A 47 3.56 1.31 -1.59
CA GLN A 47 2.97 2.48 -0.97
C GLN A 47 1.46 2.27 -0.80
N LEU A 48 0.96 2.48 0.41
CA LEU A 48 -0.45 2.42 0.74
C LEU A 48 -1.14 3.77 0.42
N ALA A 49 -2.43 3.70 0.09
CA ALA A 49 -3.28 4.86 -0.13
C ALA A 49 -3.88 5.38 1.18
N THR A 50 -5.21 5.32 1.32
CA THR A 50 -5.97 5.92 2.43
C THR A 50 -6.89 4.90 3.11
N THR A 51 -7.52 5.33 4.21
CA THR A 51 -8.48 4.54 4.99
C THR A 51 -9.53 5.50 5.56
N GLY A 52 -10.33 6.10 4.68
CA GLY A 52 -11.20 7.26 4.95
C GLY A 52 -10.47 8.61 4.83
N GLY A 53 -9.44 8.68 3.98
CA GLY A 53 -8.49 9.81 3.93
C GLY A 53 -8.67 10.73 2.72
N ALA A 54 -8.21 11.98 2.85
CA ALA A 54 -8.20 12.92 1.73
C ALA A 54 -7.15 12.51 0.68
N LEU A 55 -7.60 12.19 -0.53
CA LEU A 55 -6.76 11.76 -1.64
C LEU A 55 -5.90 12.92 -2.18
N THR A 56 -4.57 12.75 -2.23
CA THR A 56 -3.67 13.74 -2.83
C THR A 56 -3.67 13.60 -4.36
N PRO A 57 -3.73 14.70 -5.14
CA PRO A 57 -3.49 14.65 -6.58
C PRO A 57 -2.11 14.06 -6.89
N SER A 58 -2.06 13.04 -7.76
CA SER A 58 -0.81 12.41 -8.20
C SER A 58 -0.93 11.96 -9.65
N SER A 59 0.19 11.97 -10.36
CA SER A 59 0.34 11.41 -11.71
C SER A 59 0.73 9.92 -11.70
N ARG A 60 0.84 9.30 -10.51
CA ARG A 60 1.32 7.93 -10.34
C ARG A 60 0.53 7.18 -9.26
N GLY A 61 0.19 5.92 -9.57
CA GLY A 61 -0.52 5.02 -8.66
C GLY A 61 -2.04 5.11 -8.79
N PHE A 62 -2.74 4.62 -7.77
CA PHE A 62 -4.19 4.48 -7.74
C PHE A 62 -4.77 5.10 -6.47
N HIS A 63 -5.92 5.76 -6.59
CA HIS A 63 -6.68 6.23 -5.43
C HIS A 63 -7.65 5.14 -4.95
N MET A 64 -7.55 4.77 -3.68
CA MET A 64 -8.53 3.92 -3.01
C MET A 64 -8.44 4.11 -1.50
N ASP A 65 -9.58 4.07 -0.81
CA ASP A 65 -9.59 3.66 0.58
C ASP A 65 -9.45 2.14 0.64
N HIS A 66 -8.52 1.62 1.46
CA HIS A 66 -8.24 0.20 1.53
C HIS A 66 -7.67 -0.23 2.90
N ILE A 67 -7.69 -1.54 3.13
CA ILE A 67 -6.87 -2.24 4.11
C ILE A 67 -5.95 -3.19 3.34
N MET A 68 -4.65 -3.11 3.55
CA MET A 68 -3.72 -4.15 3.10
C MET A 68 -3.78 -5.32 4.08
N TRP A 69 -4.06 -6.51 3.57
CA TRP A 69 -4.06 -7.75 4.35
C TRP A 69 -2.85 -8.61 3.92
N VAL A 70 -2.03 -8.98 4.90
CA VAL A 70 -0.81 -9.77 4.69
C VAL A 70 -0.93 -11.06 5.48
N SER A 71 -0.77 -12.21 4.82
CA SER A 71 -0.59 -13.51 5.48
C SER A 71 0.80 -14.06 5.20
N ILE A 72 1.46 -14.54 6.26
CA ILE A 72 2.80 -15.11 6.23
C ILE A 72 2.69 -16.58 6.59
N ASP A 73 3.28 -17.45 5.78
CA ASP A 73 3.48 -18.87 6.08
C ASP A 73 4.99 -19.21 6.04
N ASP A 74 5.34 -20.45 5.72
CA ASP A 74 6.73 -20.93 5.64
C ASP A 74 7.47 -20.46 4.36
N LYS A 75 6.83 -19.65 3.51
CA LYS A 75 7.32 -19.24 2.18
C LYS A 75 7.34 -17.71 2.05
N GLU A 76 6.58 -17.15 1.11
CA GLU A 76 6.52 -15.73 0.80
C GLU A 76 5.28 -15.06 1.43
N PRO A 77 5.35 -13.79 1.85
CA PRO A 77 4.18 -13.05 2.31
C PRO A 77 3.15 -12.89 1.19
N LYS A 78 1.94 -13.39 1.40
CA LYS A 78 0.80 -13.20 0.49
C LYS A 78 0.10 -11.91 0.85
N ILE A 79 -0.02 -11.00 -0.12
CA ILE A 79 -0.55 -9.66 0.07
C ILE A 79 -1.80 -9.47 -0.79
N ILE A 80 -2.90 -9.06 -0.18
CA ILE A 80 -4.13 -8.63 -0.88
C ILE A 80 -4.57 -7.25 -0.37
N ASN A 81 -5.29 -6.49 -1.20
CA ASN A 81 -5.88 -5.22 -0.80
C ASN A 81 -7.40 -5.37 -0.70
N LEU A 82 -7.93 -5.21 0.51
CA LEU A 82 -9.36 -5.13 0.79
C LEU A 82 -9.80 -3.68 0.57
N LYS A 83 -10.33 -3.39 -0.62
CA LYS A 83 -10.82 -2.05 -0.98
C LYS A 83 -12.06 -1.71 -0.14
N LEU A 84 -12.08 -0.53 0.48
CA LEU A 84 -13.10 -0.12 1.44
C LEU A 84 -14.30 0.54 0.77
N GLU A 85 -15.10 -0.28 0.11
CA GLU A 85 -16.34 0.12 -0.57
C GLU A 85 -17.59 -0.49 0.10
N GLY A 86 -17.50 -0.75 1.42
CA GLY A 86 -18.56 -1.38 2.21
C GLY A 86 -19.90 -0.65 2.11
N LEU A 87 -20.98 -1.36 1.76
CA LEU A 87 -22.25 -0.70 1.40
C LEU A 87 -22.96 -0.03 2.56
N MET A 88 -23.49 1.16 2.28
CA MET A 88 -24.00 2.07 3.30
C MET A 88 -25.53 2.26 3.24
N ASP A 89 -26.26 2.02 4.35
CA ASP A 89 -27.69 2.35 4.44
C ASP A 89 -27.94 3.84 4.50
N LYS A 90 -29.18 4.20 4.15
CA LYS A 90 -29.64 5.49 3.62
C LYS A 90 -29.48 6.72 4.54
N TYR A 91 -28.75 6.59 5.63
CA TYR A 91 -28.34 7.65 6.54
C TYR A 91 -26.80 7.75 6.72
N GLY A 92 -26.01 7.03 5.91
CA GLY A 92 -24.57 6.84 6.13
C GLY A 92 -24.23 5.77 7.18
N LYS A 93 -25.04 4.70 7.25
CA LYS A 93 -24.93 3.51 8.13
C LYS A 93 -24.73 2.26 7.23
N PRO A 94 -24.97 0.97 7.53
CA PRO A 94 -24.75 -0.17 6.58
C PRO A 94 -26.01 -0.89 6.03
N ILE A 95 -26.15 -1.16 4.71
CA ILE A 95 -27.30 -1.93 4.13
C ILE A 95 -27.13 -3.43 4.41
N LEU A 96 -26.30 -4.08 3.59
CA LEU A 96 -25.84 -5.47 3.56
C LEU A 96 -24.67 -5.44 2.56
N THR A 97 -23.47 -5.84 2.96
CA THR A 97 -22.26 -5.19 2.41
C THR A 97 -21.55 -5.91 1.27
N THR A 98 -21.85 -5.44 0.04
CA THR A 98 -21.10 -5.48 -1.24
C THR A 98 -21.37 -6.61 -2.25
N ILE A 99 -21.72 -6.22 -3.48
CA ILE A 99 -21.51 -6.94 -4.75
C ILE A 99 -21.18 -5.89 -5.83
N ALA A 100 -20.15 -6.17 -6.62
CA ALA A 100 -19.48 -5.41 -7.69
C ALA A 100 -20.29 -4.40 -8.54
N ASP A 101 -19.59 -3.30 -8.91
CA ASP A 101 -19.64 -2.73 -10.26
C ASP A 101 -18.39 -3.22 -11.04
N GLU A 102 -18.65 -3.74 -12.25
CA GLU A 102 -17.73 -4.11 -13.38
C GLU A 102 -16.41 -4.87 -13.08
#